data_AF-U4QRP4-F1
#
_entry.id   AF-U4QRP4-F1
#
_cell.length_a   1.000
_cell.length_b   1.000
_cell.length_c   1.000
_cell.angle_alpha   90.00
_cell.angle_beta   90.00
_cell.angle_gamma   90.00
#
_symmetry.space_group_name_H-M   'P 1'
#
loop_
_entity.id
_entity.type
_entity.pdbx_description
1 polymer ?
#
loop_
_entity_poly.entity_id
_entity_poly.type
_entity_poly.pdbx_seq_one_letter_code
_entity_poly.pdbx_strand_id
1 'polypeptide(L)'
;MRGSKISSDRPSKNQKKARWYDPADPTTHDLPPRSENTDDSQGQTLSCCLAFEEIELDPEVPTKHLIIAGGTGSGKTQAIHRLLDRVLWGVAENKEKAIITDSGGQFFSRRSRQNDLLLNPFDGRSVQ
;
A
#
# COMPACT_ATOMS: atom_id res chain seq x y z
N MET A 1 -44.71 -12.96 41.87
CA MET A 1 -44.25 -12.38 40.59
C MET A 1 -42.84 -11.85 40.77
N ARG A 2 -41.81 -12.56 40.28
CA ARG A 2 -40.42 -12.09 40.25
C ARG A 2 -40.01 -11.99 38.78
N GLY A 3 -39.87 -10.76 38.28
CA GLY A 3 -39.43 -10.49 36.91
C GLY A 3 -37.93 -10.69 36.79
N SER A 4 -37.52 -11.65 35.96
CA SER A 4 -36.14 -11.90 35.60
C SER A 4 -35.64 -10.79 34.68
N LYS A 5 -34.64 -10.00 35.12
CA LYS A 5 -33.92 -9.06 34.27
C LYS A 5 -33.03 -9.85 33.31
N ILE A 6 -33.29 -9.76 32.01
CA ILE A 6 -32.44 -10.29 30.96
C ILE A 6 -31.17 -9.42 30.94
N SER A 7 -30.02 -9.99 31.29
CA SER A 7 -28.72 -9.34 31.10
C SER A 7 -28.47 -9.16 29.60
N SER A 8 -28.23 -7.91 29.19
CA SER A 8 -27.92 -7.54 27.81
C SER A 8 -26.40 -7.49 27.56
N ASP A 9 -25.65 -8.44 28.10
CA ASP A 9 -24.22 -8.56 27.81
C ASP A 9 -24.03 -9.29 26.46
N ARG A 10 -24.14 -8.52 25.37
CA ARG A 10 -23.57 -8.95 24.09
C ARG A 10 -22.05 -8.92 24.22
N PRO A 11 -21.31 -10.00 23.93
CA PRO A 11 -19.86 -9.94 23.89
C PRO A 11 -19.46 -8.92 22.82
N SER A 12 -18.65 -7.95 23.25
CA SER A 12 -18.02 -6.94 22.39
C SER A 12 -17.48 -7.63 21.14
N LYS A 13 -17.92 -7.17 19.96
CA LYS A 13 -17.36 -7.60 18.67
C LYS A 13 -15.85 -7.44 18.77
N ASN A 14 -15.14 -8.56 18.80
CA ASN A 14 -13.69 -8.63 18.75
C ASN A 14 -13.24 -7.73 17.60
N GLN A 15 -12.72 -6.54 17.91
CA GLN A 15 -12.12 -5.66 16.93
C GLN A 15 -11.00 -6.49 16.29
N LYS A 16 -11.20 -6.92 15.03
CA LYS A 16 -10.14 -7.59 14.27
C LYS A 16 -8.97 -6.62 14.26
N LYS A 17 -7.96 -6.86 15.10
CA LYS A 17 -6.70 -6.12 15.05
C LYS A 17 -6.23 -6.17 13.60
N ALA A 18 -5.93 -5.01 13.02
CA ALA A 18 -5.33 -4.96 11.70
C ALA A 18 -4.09 -5.86 11.71
N ARG A 19 -4.05 -6.89 10.85
CA ARG A 19 -2.84 -7.68 10.64
C ARG A 19 -1.94 -6.86 9.72
N TRP A 20 -0.68 -6.75 10.10
CA TRP A 20 0.36 -6.05 9.37
C TRP A 20 1.35 -7.06 8.78
N TYR A 21 2.14 -6.62 7.80
CA TYR A 21 3.29 -7.36 7.28
C TYR A 21 4.22 -7.78 8.41
N ASP A 22 4.60 -9.05 8.38
CA ASP A 22 5.58 -9.69 9.22
C ASP A 22 6.52 -10.51 8.32
N PRO A 23 7.81 -10.18 8.23
CA PRO A 23 8.76 -10.90 7.38
C PRO A 23 8.97 -12.37 7.81
N ALA A 24 8.57 -12.75 9.04
CA ALA A 24 8.61 -14.11 9.52
C ALA A 24 7.34 -14.93 9.20
N ASP A 25 6.26 -14.28 8.74
CA ASP A 25 4.99 -14.94 8.37
C ASP A 25 4.66 -14.69 6.88
N PRO A 26 4.90 -15.67 5.99
CA PRO A 26 4.65 -15.55 4.55
C PRO A 26 3.20 -15.17 4.22
N THR A 27 2.24 -15.49 5.09
CA THR A 27 0.81 -15.20 4.87
C THR A 27 0.48 -13.71 5.07
N THR A 28 1.42 -12.92 5.57
CA THR A 28 1.28 -11.47 5.76
C THR A 28 1.99 -10.65 4.70
N HIS A 29 2.65 -11.28 3.73
CA HIS A 29 3.43 -10.56 2.71
C HIS A 29 2.55 -9.66 1.81
N ASP A 30 1.25 -9.95 1.70
CA ASP A 30 0.28 -9.12 0.97
C ASP A 30 -0.36 -8.00 1.82
N LEU A 31 0.01 -7.92 3.10
CA LEU A 31 -0.49 -6.93 4.04
C LEU A 31 0.45 -5.72 4.07
N PRO A 32 -0.07 -4.52 4.37
CA PRO A 32 0.77 -3.33 4.46
C PRO A 32 1.81 -3.46 5.60
N PRO A 33 3.00 -2.85 5.46
CA PRO A 33 3.97 -2.75 6.55
C PRO A 33 3.37 -2.07 7.77
N ARG A 34 3.80 -2.50 8.98
CA ARG A 34 3.51 -1.74 10.21
C ARG A 34 4.03 -0.32 10.01
N SER A 35 3.35 0.67 10.59
CA SER A 35 3.87 2.05 10.69
C SER A 35 5.19 2.14 11.47
N GLU A 36 5.55 1.07 12.19
CA GLU A 36 6.81 0.90 12.91
C GLU A 36 7.91 0.29 12.01
N ASN A 37 7.50 -0.38 10.91
CA ASN A 37 8.36 -0.98 9.89
C ASN A 37 8.50 -0.07 8.66
N THR A 38 7.88 1.10 8.66
CA THR A 38 8.30 2.18 7.76
C THR A 38 9.69 2.60 8.22
N ASP A 39 10.69 1.98 7.60
CA ASP A 39 12.07 2.42 7.59
C ASP A 39 12.14 3.95 7.47
N ASP A 40 13.15 4.55 8.13
CA ASP A 40 13.50 5.98 8.19
C ASP A 40 13.90 6.57 6.82
N SER A 41 13.29 6.05 5.76
CA SER A 41 13.26 6.49 4.38
C SER A 41 12.62 7.87 4.16
N GLN A 42 12.69 8.74 5.17
CA GLN A 42 12.45 10.17 5.08
C GLN A 42 13.33 10.73 3.94
N GLY A 43 12.74 10.94 2.76
CA GLY A 43 13.39 11.56 1.60
C GLY A 43 13.60 10.63 0.40
N GLN A 44 13.20 9.35 0.47
CA GLN A 44 13.35 8.44 -0.66
C GLN A 44 12.13 8.48 -1.60
N THR A 45 12.37 8.94 -2.83
CA THR A 45 11.37 9.09 -3.88
C THR A 45 11.92 8.74 -5.26
N LEU A 46 11.05 8.62 -6.25
CA LEU A 46 11.49 8.40 -7.64
C LEU A 46 12.35 9.54 -8.21
N SER A 47 12.25 10.76 -7.69
CA SER A 47 13.00 11.90 -8.24
C SER A 47 14.32 12.19 -7.52
N CYS A 48 14.64 11.49 -6.43
CA CYS A 48 15.81 11.81 -5.60
C CYS A 48 16.63 10.58 -5.19
N CYS A 49 15.98 9.58 -4.60
CA CYS A 49 16.65 8.38 -4.08
C CYS A 49 15.65 7.24 -3.98
N LEU A 50 15.91 6.13 -4.67
CA LEU A 50 15.06 4.94 -4.63
C LEU A 50 15.89 3.73 -4.23
N ALA A 51 15.57 3.16 -3.07
CA ALA A 51 15.97 1.80 -2.75
C ALA A 51 14.95 0.80 -3.31
N PHE A 52 15.45 -0.19 -4.05
CA PHE A 52 14.68 -1.34 -4.50
C PHE A 52 15.13 -2.57 -3.72
N GLU A 53 14.31 -3.01 -2.77
CA GLU A 53 14.71 -3.99 -1.75
C GLU A 53 15.94 -3.49 -0.98
N GLU A 54 17.03 -4.26 -0.96
CA GLU A 54 18.31 -3.91 -0.31
C GLU A 54 19.28 -3.17 -1.24
N ILE A 55 18.82 -2.78 -2.44
CA ILE A 55 19.66 -2.16 -3.47
C ILE A 55 19.33 -0.68 -3.57
N GLU A 56 20.26 0.17 -3.18
CA GLU A 56 20.20 1.60 -3.46
C GLU A 56 20.53 1.85 -4.93
N LEU A 57 19.65 2.57 -5.63
CA LEU A 57 19.88 2.95 -7.02
C LEU A 57 20.55 4.32 -7.07
N ASP A 58 21.51 4.48 -8.00
CA ASP A 58 22.12 5.78 -8.28
C ASP A 58 21.03 6.83 -8.56
N PRO A 59 21.15 8.08 -8.10
CA PRO A 59 20.08 9.09 -8.20
C PRO A 59 19.53 9.35 -9.61
N GLU A 60 20.30 9.05 -10.66
CA GLU A 60 19.87 9.19 -12.05
C GLU A 60 19.06 8.00 -12.58
N VAL A 61 19.09 6.84 -11.92
CA VAL A 61 18.44 5.61 -12.37
C VAL A 61 16.91 5.64 -12.17
N PRO A 62 16.36 6.11 -11.05
CA PRO A 62 14.91 6.07 -10.79
C PRO A 62 14.06 6.91 -11.74
N THR A 63 14.66 7.94 -12.36
CA THR A 63 14.00 8.78 -13.38
C THR A 63 14.05 8.16 -14.78
N LYS A 64 14.82 7.09 -14.96
CA LYS A 64 14.81 6.25 -16.17
C LYS A 64 13.70 5.22 -16.10
N HIS A 65 13.49 4.48 -17.19
CA HIS A 65 12.52 3.40 -17.22
C HIS A 65 13.05 2.15 -16.49
N LEU A 66 12.23 1.59 -15.59
CA LEU A 66 12.50 0.32 -14.92
C LEU A 66 11.67 -0.81 -15.56
N ILE A 67 12.30 -1.97 -15.76
CA ILE A 67 11.62 -3.20 -16.17
C ILE A 67 11.81 -4.25 -15.08
N ILE A 68 10.70 -4.75 -14.53
CA ILE A 68 10.70 -5.86 -13.55
C ILE A 68 10.29 -7.15 -14.28
N ALA A 69 11.26 -8.01 -14.57
CA ALA A 69 11.06 -9.27 -15.29
C ALA A 69 11.16 -10.50 -14.36
N GLY A 70 10.48 -11.59 -14.71
CA GLY A 70 10.49 -12.83 -13.93
C GLY A 70 9.30 -13.75 -14.23
N GLY A 71 9.42 -15.03 -13.86
CA GLY A 71 8.34 -16.02 -14.04
C GLY A 71 7.15 -15.81 -13.09
N THR A 72 6.05 -16.55 -13.29
CA THR A 72 4.94 -16.57 -12.33
C THR A 72 5.44 -17.04 -10.96
N GLY A 73 4.99 -16.40 -9.89
CA GLY A 73 5.44 -16.72 -8.52
C GLY A 73 6.82 -16.16 -8.13
N SER A 74 7.55 -15.49 -9.04
CA SER A 74 8.87 -14.92 -8.74
C SER A 74 8.84 -13.64 -7.89
N GLY A 75 7.68 -13.25 -7.34
CA GLY A 75 7.57 -12.06 -6.49
C GLY A 75 7.43 -10.71 -7.22
N LYS A 76 7.25 -10.65 -8.55
CA LYS A 76 7.12 -9.37 -9.29
C LYS A 76 6.05 -8.44 -8.71
N THR A 77 4.88 -9.00 -8.40
CA THR A 77 3.77 -8.24 -7.80
C THR A 77 4.20 -7.63 -6.48
N GLN A 78 4.90 -8.40 -5.63
CA GLN A 78 5.43 -7.89 -4.35
C GLN A 78 6.45 -6.78 -4.53
N ALA A 79 7.37 -6.94 -5.49
CA ALA A 79 8.37 -5.93 -5.81
C ALA A 79 7.71 -4.62 -6.33
N ILE A 80 6.68 -4.73 -7.17
CA ILE A 80 5.88 -3.58 -7.62
C ILE A 80 5.14 -2.93 -6.45
N HIS A 81 4.56 -3.70 -5.53
CA HIS A 81 3.89 -3.15 -4.36
C HIS A 81 4.84 -2.33 -3.47
N ARG A 82 6.04 -2.85 -3.21
CA ARG A 82 7.06 -2.14 -2.41
C ARG A 82 7.54 -0.86 -3.11
N LEU A 83 7.76 -0.93 -4.43
CA LEU A 83 8.09 0.25 -5.22
C LEU A 83 6.97 1.31 -5.14
N LEU A 84 5.71 0.90 -5.29
CA LEU A 84 4.58 1.82 -5.25
C LEU A 84 4.41 2.49 -3.88
N ASP A 85 4.73 1.82 -2.77
CA ASP A 85 4.69 2.46 -1.45
C ASP A 85 5.69 3.64 -1.39
N ARG A 86 6.87 3.53 -2.02
CA ARG A 86 7.84 4.64 -2.16
C ARG A 86 7.31 5.76 -3.05
N VAL A 87 6.72 5.42 -4.20
CA VAL A 87 6.10 6.40 -5.12
C VAL A 87 5.03 7.21 -4.40
N LEU A 88 4.14 6.53 -3.68
CA LEU A 88 3.04 7.18 -2.97
C LEU A 88 3.54 8.04 -1.81
N TRP A 89 4.66 7.68 -1.18
CA TRP A 89 5.33 8.53 -0.20
C TRP A 89 5.83 9.84 -0.85
N GLY A 90 6.54 9.75 -1.99
CA GLY A 90 6.95 10.92 -2.75
C GLY A 90 5.80 11.83 -3.18
N VAL A 91 4.66 11.25 -3.57
CA VAL A 91 3.45 12.01 -3.89
C VAL A 91 2.91 12.77 -2.68
N ALA A 92 2.97 12.20 -1.48
CA ALA A 92 2.50 12.87 -0.25
C ALA A 92 3.44 13.99 0.18
N GLU A 93 4.73 13.68 0.27
CA GLU A 93 5.69 14.52 1.00
C GLU A 93 6.45 15.49 0.07
N ASN A 94 6.59 15.16 -1.22
CA ASN A 94 7.46 15.88 -2.16
C ASN A 94 6.74 16.49 -3.37
N LYS A 95 5.39 16.57 -3.33
CA LYS A 95 4.55 17.09 -4.43
C LYS A 95 4.75 16.37 -5.77
N GLU A 96 5.23 15.13 -5.73
CA GLU A 96 5.35 14.29 -6.92
C GLU A 96 3.96 13.89 -7.42
N LYS A 97 3.92 13.44 -8.68
CA LYS A 97 2.69 12.98 -9.31
C LYS A 97 2.94 11.62 -9.93
N ALA A 98 1.99 10.72 -9.74
CA ALA A 98 2.04 9.37 -10.29
C ALA A 98 0.72 9.05 -10.99
N ILE A 99 0.81 8.28 -12.08
CA ILE A 99 -0.33 7.65 -12.75
C ILE A 99 -0.15 6.15 -12.59
N ILE A 100 -1.14 5.47 -12.01
CA ILE A 100 -1.07 4.05 -11.69
C ILE A 100 -2.12 3.30 -12.50
N THR A 101 -1.70 2.29 -13.24
CA THR A 101 -2.59 1.37 -13.96
C THR A 101 -3.00 0.22 -13.04
N ASP A 102 -4.15 0.37 -12.36
CA ASP A 102 -4.65 -0.61 -11.40
C ASP A 102 -5.74 -1.50 -12.00
N SER A 103 -5.33 -2.58 -12.67
CA SER A 103 -6.26 -3.50 -13.34
C SER A 103 -7.27 -4.17 -12.40
N GLY A 104 -6.97 -4.27 -11.10
CA GLY A 104 -7.82 -4.93 -10.10
C GLY A 104 -8.50 -3.99 -9.10
N GLY A 105 -8.27 -2.68 -9.20
CA GLY A 105 -8.75 -1.67 -8.23
C GLY A 105 -8.19 -1.85 -6.81
N GLN A 106 -7.25 -2.78 -6.59
CA GLN A 106 -6.74 -3.11 -5.25
C GLN A 106 -5.80 -2.04 -4.71
N PHE A 107 -5.08 -1.33 -5.58
CA PHE A 107 -4.27 -0.20 -5.18
C PHE A 107 -5.13 0.97 -4.79
N PHE A 108 -6.04 1.39 -5.68
CA PHE A 108 -6.90 2.54 -5.41
C PHE A 108 -7.72 2.29 -4.13
N SER A 109 -8.36 1.14 -3.99
CA SER A 109 -9.18 0.84 -2.80
C SER A 109 -8.42 0.84 -1.46
N ARG A 110 -7.13 0.50 -1.44
CA ARG A 110 -6.35 0.37 -0.19
C ARG A 110 -5.44 1.57 0.10
N ARG A 111 -4.97 2.27 -0.93
CA ARG A 111 -3.89 3.25 -0.82
C ARG A 111 -4.25 4.64 -1.37
N SER A 112 -5.40 4.83 -2.01
CA SER A 112 -5.81 6.16 -2.47
C SER A 112 -6.01 7.12 -1.29
N ARG A 113 -5.64 8.38 -1.49
CA ARG A 113 -5.93 9.50 -0.60
C ARG A 113 -7.16 10.25 -1.08
N GLN A 114 -7.69 11.12 -0.22
CA GLN A 114 -8.93 11.87 -0.49
C GLN A 114 -8.87 12.75 -1.75
N ASN A 115 -7.68 13.18 -2.17
CA ASN A 115 -7.46 14.04 -3.33
C ASN A 115 -6.97 13.30 -4.57
N ASP A 116 -6.88 11.97 -4.52
CA ASP A 116 -6.47 11.17 -5.68
C ASP A 116 -7.61 11.04 -6.68
N LEU A 117 -7.27 11.05 -7.96
CA LEU A 117 -8.24 10.99 -9.05
C LEU A 117 -8.38 9.55 -9.54
N LEU A 118 -9.62 9.11 -9.73
CA LEU A 118 -9.95 7.83 -10.35
C LEU A 118 -10.41 8.08 -11.78
N LEU A 119 -9.84 7.36 -12.74
CA LEU A 119 -10.33 7.31 -14.11
C LEU A 119 -10.85 5.90 -14.41
N ASN A 120 -12.16 5.72 -14.25
CA ASN A 120 -12.84 4.47 -14.56
C ASN A 120 -14.29 4.76 -14.96
N PRO A 121 -14.68 4.59 -16.24
CA PRO A 121 -16.01 4.96 -16.72
C PRO A 121 -17.17 4.16 -16.07
N PHE A 122 -16.86 3.07 -15.37
CA PHE A 122 -17.85 2.23 -14.69
C PHE A 122 -17.91 2.46 -13.17
N ASP A 123 -17.10 3.38 -12.63
CA ASP A 123 -17.07 3.70 -11.21
C ASP A 123 -17.65 5.09 -10.95
N GLY A 124 -18.64 5.19 -10.06
CA GLY A 124 -19.30 6.46 -9.72
C GLY A 124 -18.39 7.48 -9.02
N ARG A 125 -17.20 7.07 -8.57
CA ARG A 125 -16.17 7.95 -8.02
C ARG A 125 -15.26 8.55 -9.09
N SER A 126 -15.38 8.11 -10.35
CA SER A 126 -14.52 8.56 -11.43
C SER A 126 -14.68 10.05 -11.67
N VAL A 127 -13.58 10.71 -12.01
CA VAL A 127 -13.61 12.08 -12.52
C VAL A 127 -14.28 12.10 -13.90
N GLN A 128 -14.98 13.21 -14.20
CA GLN A 128 -15.68 13.46 -15.46
C GLN A 128 -14.89 14.42 -16.36
#